data_AF-A0A948NRY1-F1
#
_entry.id   AF-A0A948NRY1-F1
#
_cell.length_a   1.000
_cell.length_b   1.000
_cell.length_c   1.000
_cell.angle_alpha   90.00
_cell.angle_beta   90.00
_cell.angle_gamma   90.00
#
_symmetry.space_group_name_H-M   'P 1'
#
loop_
_entity.id
_entity.type
_entity.pdbx_description
1 polymer ?
#
loop_
_entity_poly.entity_id
_entity_poly.type
_entity_poly.pdbx_seq_one_letter_code
_entity_poly.pdbx_strand_id
1 'polypeptide(L)' 'METIIEVLMRRDKMTREEAEDLWAQAKEDFDERLESGDDYFDIGDFCEEWFGLEPDYLEEFF' A
#
# COMPACT_ATOMS: atom_id res chain seq x y z
N MET A 1 -10.66 -9.53 -4.57
CA MET A 1 -10.01 -8.89 -3.42
C MET A 1 -10.68 -7.55 -3.23
N GLU A 2 -10.97 -7.15 -1.99
CA GLU A 2 -11.28 -5.74 -1.71
C GLU A 2 -10.03 -4.92 -2.03
N THR A 3 -10.14 -3.65 -2.42
CA THR A 3 -8.96 -2.81 -2.61
C THR A 3 -8.32 -2.42 -1.28
N ILE A 4 -7.05 -2.01 -1.26
CA ILE A 4 -6.40 -1.44 -0.07
C ILE A 4 -7.29 -0.34 0.53
N ILE A 5 -7.80 0.57 -0.29
CA ILE A 5 -8.69 1.66 0.15
C ILE A 5 -9.96 1.13 0.81
N GLU A 6 -10.63 0.13 0.21
CA GLU A 6 -11.83 -0.49 0.78
C GLU A 6 -11.54 -1.15 2.14
N VAL A 7 -10.39 -1.82 2.27
CA VAL A 7 -9.96 -2.45 3.53
C VAL A 7 -9.70 -1.39 4.60
N LEU A 8 -8.95 -0.33 4.29
CA LEU A 8 -8.66 0.77 5.21
C LEU A 8 -9.95 1.44 5.70
N MET A 9 -10.89 1.73 4.80
CA MET A 9 -12.18 2.30 5.18
C MET A 9 -12.98 1.37 6.11
N ARG A 10 -13.03 0.08 5.80
CA ARG A 10 -13.83 -0.89 6.57
C ARG A 10 -13.20 -1.23 7.93
N ARG A 11 -11.91 -1.55 7.93
CA ARG A 11 -11.13 -2.02 9.09
C ARG A 11 -10.75 -0.86 10.00
N ASP A 12 -10.19 0.20 9.43
CA ASP A 12 -9.58 1.30 10.18
C ASP A 12 -10.52 2.48 10.38
N LYS A 13 -11.75 2.38 9.84
CA LYS A 13 -12.79 3.41 9.93
C LYS A 13 -12.37 4.74 9.31
N MET A 14 -11.47 4.69 8.33
CA MET A 14 -11.09 5.84 7.53
C MET A 14 -12.25 6.25 6.63
N THR A 15 -12.38 7.56 6.43
CA THR A 15 -13.11 8.10 5.29
C THR A 15 -12.38 7.73 3.99
N ARG A 16 -13.09 7.86 2.87
CA ARG A 16 -12.49 7.62 1.55
C ARG A 16 -11.30 8.55 1.29
N GLU A 17 -11.42 9.82 1.65
CA GLU A 17 -10.37 10.82 1.49
C GLU A 17 -9.12 10.46 2.31
N GLU A 18 -9.28 10.09 3.59
CA GLU A 18 -8.15 9.65 4.43
C GLU A 18 -7.46 8.39 3.88
N ALA A 19 -8.23 7.43 3.35
CA ALA A 19 -7.68 6.23 2.77
C ALA A 19 -6.98 6.49 1.42
N GLU A 20 -7.52 7.39 0.60
CA GLU A 20 -6.91 7.84 -0.67
C GLU A 20 -5.62 8.64 -0.40
N ASP A 21 -5.59 9.50 0.61
CA ASP A 21 -4.40 10.25 1.04
C ASP A 21 -3.30 9.34 1.57
N LEU A 22 -3.65 8.32 2.37
CA LEU A 22 -2.68 7.33 2.85
C LEU A 22 -2.14 6.48 1.70
N TRP A 23 -3.01 6.04 0.80
CA TRP A 23 -2.61 5.29 -0.39
C TRP A 23 -1.67 6.10 -1.28
N ALA A 24 -1.93 7.40 -1.45
CA ALA A 24 -1.08 8.27 -2.27
C ALA A 24 0.34 8.41 -1.69
N GLN A 25 0.46 8.57 -0.36
CA GLN A 25 1.76 8.60 0.33
C GLN A 25 2.51 7.28 0.17
N ALA A 26 1.82 6.15 0.37
CA ALA A 26 2.43 4.85 0.15
C ALA A 26 2.84 4.65 -1.31
N LYS A 27 2.07 5.15 -2.28
CA LYS A 27 2.43 5.03 -3.70
C LYS A 27 3.70 5.81 -4.04
N GLU A 28 3.87 7.00 -3.47
CA GLU A 28 5.10 7.78 -3.60
C GLU A 28 6.32 7.04 -3.03
N ASP A 29 6.23 6.54 -1.79
CA ASP A 29 7.29 5.75 -1.16
C ASP A 29 7.62 4.47 -1.94
N PHE A 30 6.60 3.80 -2.49
CA PHE A 30 6.77 2.61 -3.31
C PHE A 30 7.57 2.91 -4.58
N ASP A 31 7.20 3.98 -5.28
CA ASP A 31 7.88 4.42 -6.48
C ASP A 31 9.34 4.84 -6.19
N GLU A 32 9.59 5.51 -5.05
CA GLU A 32 10.96 5.83 -4.60
C GLU A 32 11.80 4.56 -4.34
N ARG A 33 11.24 3.53 -3.69
CA ARG A 33 11.96 2.25 -3.48
C ARG A 33 12.32 1.57 -4.80
N LEU A 34 11.38 1.54 -5.75
CA LEU A 34 11.63 1.00 -7.09
C LEU A 34 12.70 1.79 -7.86
N GLU A 35 12.70 3.13 -7.75
CA GLU A 35 13.72 3.97 -8.38
C GLU A 35 15.10 3.82 -7.73
N SER A 36 15.17 3.52 -6.44
CA SER A 36 16.42 3.24 -5.71
C SER A 36 17.05 1.89 -6.09
N GLY A 37 16.33 1.05 -6.83
CA GLY A 37 16.79 -0.25 -7.30
C GLY A 37 16.55 -1.39 -6.32
N ASP A 38 15.61 -1.25 -5.40
CA ASP A 38 15.12 -2.37 -4.59
C ASP A 38 14.39 -3.36 -5.50
N ASP A 39 14.72 -4.65 -5.38
CA ASP A 39 14.08 -5.70 -6.17
C ASP A 39 12.73 -6.10 -5.53
N TYR A 40 11.88 -6.80 -6.29
CA TYR A 40 10.56 -7.26 -5.86
C TYR A 40 10.57 -8.05 -4.52
N PHE A 41 11.69 -8.69 -4.18
CA PHE A 41 11.86 -9.39 -2.91
C PHE A 41 12.03 -8.44 -1.71
N ASP A 42 12.62 -7.26 -1.93
CA ASP A 42 12.90 -6.27 -0.90
C ASP A 42 11.68 -5.40 -0.56
N ILE A 43 10.69 -5.34 -1.47
CA ILE A 43 9.40 -4.65 -1.24
C ILE A 43 8.27 -5.59 -0.78
N GLY A 44 8.59 -6.87 -0.54
CA GLY A 44 7.59 -7.89 -0.18
C GLY A 44 6.83 -7.61 1.12
N ASP A 45 7.43 -6.84 2.03
CA ASP A 45 6.86 -6.42 3.31
C ASP A 45 6.12 -5.07 3.24
N PHE A 46 6.16 -4.38 2.09
CA PHE A 46 5.66 -3.01 1.95
C PHE A 46 4.21 -2.83 2.40
N CYS A 47 3.31 -3.74 2.00
CA CYS A 47 1.90 -3.69 2.39
C CYS A 47 1.69 -3.97 3.89
N GLU A 48 2.57 -4.75 4.52
CA GLU A 48 2.56 -4.99 5.97
C GLU A 48 3.02 -3.73 6.71
N GLU A 49 4.10 -3.09 6.26
CA GLU A 49 4.65 -1.87 6.87
C GLU A 49 3.67 -0.69 6.81
N TRP A 50 3.08 -0.43 5.63
CA TRP A 50 2.19 0.71 5.41
C TRP A 50 0.77 0.50 5.94
N PHE A 51 0.23 -0.70 5.74
CA PHE A 51 -1.19 -0.97 5.93
C PHE A 51 -1.47 -2.14 6.87
N GLY A 52 -0.47 -2.89 7.32
CA GLY A 52 -0.68 -4.15 8.04
C GLY A 52 -1.49 -5.16 7.22
N LEU A 53 -1.29 -5.18 5.90
CA LEU A 53 -1.94 -6.08 4.96
C LEU A 53 -0.96 -7.15 4.49
N GLU A 54 -1.52 -8.25 3.98
CA GLU A 54 -0.72 -9.31 3.40
C GLU A 54 0.00 -8.82 2.11
N PRO A 55 1.12 -9.46 1.72
CA PRO A 55 1.87 -9.07 0.52
C PRO A 55 1.11 -9.23 -0.80
N ASP A 56 -0.03 -9.93 -0.84
CA ASP A 56 -0.86 -10.10 -2.03
C ASP A 56 -1.43 -8.76 -2.54
N TYR A 57 -1.66 -7.81 -1.64
CA TYR A 57 -2.07 -6.45 -1.97
C TYR A 57 -1.02 -5.64 -2.76
N LEU A 58 0.24 -6.09 -2.84
CA LEU A 58 1.26 -5.47 -3.69
C LEU A 58 0.84 -5.39 -5.16
N GLU A 59 -0.04 -6.30 -5.62
CA GLU A 59 -0.53 -6.28 -7.00
C GLU A 59 -1.24 -4.97 -7.38
N GLU A 60 -1.76 -4.20 -6.42
CA GLU A 60 -2.40 -2.90 -6.69
C GLU A 60 -1.41 -1.76 -7.00
N PHE A 61 -0.11 -1.97 -6.79
CA PHE A 61 0.94 -0.97 -7.07
C PHE A 61 1.53 -1.06 -8.49
N PHE A 62 1.23 -2.13 -9.23
CA PHE A 62 1.75 -2.44 -10.58
C PHE A 62 0.69 -2.27 -11.67
#